data_AF-A0AAU6KZQ4-F1
#
_entry.id   AF-A0AAU6KZQ4-F1
#
_cell.length_a   1.000
_cell.length_b   1.000
_cell.length_c   1.000
_cell.angle_alpha   90.00
_cell.angle_beta   90.00
_cell.angle_gamma   90.00
#
_symmetry.space_group_name_H-M   'P 1'
#
loop_
_entity.id
_entity.type
_entity.pdbx_description
1 polymer ?
#
loop_
_entity_poly.entity_id
_entity_poly.type
_entity_poly.pdbx_seq_one_letter_code
_entity_poly.pdbx_strand_id
1 'polypeptide(L)'
;MGESRGKAVLRACGCAVAGLFLIAGCTADSTSKGGAASGTPGTSAAPSDTPSGTGSPGASTPAARPSSSARIPMPPVDESKQPKTAAEARDLLARIIIAEQDLGPEVVRSAPFESGPGRWPVLDEACVWQTEGLPDDVLATSTRHFHVPAKDGRGRVRVNATVTVHHNREESGWETARAMEEVLRCPEQKLREGEDLKDLWGGAFYLGEQMNEWTEDAFTETGKYVSEQDGGPYPYTWSQAQYGPVTVAIAAKGAQGVADGDLTAYVAKGTGQMMYLAKQELGKAAG
;
A
#
# COMPACT_ATOMS: atom_id res chain seq x y z
N MET A 1 -32.17 34.00 38.50
CA MET A 1 -31.58 33.05 39.48
C MET A 1 -32.44 31.80 39.51
N GLY A 2 -31.90 30.67 39.07
CA GLY A 2 -32.58 29.37 39.10
C GLY A 2 -31.52 28.29 39.18
N GLU A 3 -31.22 27.88 40.40
CA GLU A 3 -30.25 26.83 40.72
C GLU A 3 -30.94 25.47 40.55
N SER A 4 -30.39 24.58 39.72
CA SER A 4 -30.80 23.18 39.70
C SER A 4 -29.60 22.26 39.50
N ARG A 5 -28.99 21.92 40.63
CA ARG A 5 -28.60 20.58 41.07
C ARG A 5 -28.24 19.56 39.98
N GLY A 6 -26.96 19.20 39.98
CA GLY A 6 -26.42 18.04 39.28
C GLY A 6 -27.04 16.72 39.72
N LYS A 7 -27.00 15.77 38.79
CA LYS A 7 -27.13 14.34 39.06
C LYS A 7 -25.94 13.63 38.43
N ALA A 8 -25.04 13.18 39.29
CA ALA A 8 -24.08 12.15 38.97
C ALA A 8 -24.83 10.83 38.71
N VAL A 9 -24.46 10.12 37.65
CA VAL A 9 -24.85 8.72 37.46
C VAL A 9 -23.57 7.90 37.52
N LEU A 10 -23.28 7.34 38.70
CA LEU A 10 -22.48 6.13 38.84
C LEU A 10 -23.34 4.95 38.38
N ARG A 11 -22.78 4.08 37.53
CA ARG A 11 -23.14 2.67 37.50
C ARG A 11 -21.88 1.84 37.62
N ALA A 12 -21.84 1.02 38.65
CA ALA A 12 -20.77 0.10 39.00
C ALA A 12 -21.21 -1.36 38.78
N CYS A 13 -20.23 -2.18 38.42
CA CYS A 13 -19.97 -3.58 38.80
C CYS A 13 -20.76 -4.77 38.22
N GLY A 14 -19.97 -5.72 37.71
CA GLY A 14 -20.04 -7.17 37.98
C GLY A 14 -20.30 -8.04 36.75
N CYS A 15 -19.61 -9.15 36.45
CA CYS A 15 -18.58 -9.96 37.14
C CYS A 15 -17.86 -10.84 36.09
N ALA A 16 -16.65 -11.29 36.46
CA ALA A 16 -15.77 -12.19 35.73
C ALA A 16 -16.26 -13.65 35.66
N VAL A 17 -15.83 -14.39 34.63
CA VAL A 17 -15.54 -15.84 34.72
C VAL A 17 -14.30 -16.17 33.90
N ALA A 18 -13.34 -16.82 34.56
CA ALA A 18 -12.11 -17.38 34.02
C ALA A 18 -12.35 -18.75 33.37
N GLY A 19 -11.53 -19.11 32.38
CA GLY A 19 -11.50 -20.44 31.78
C GLY A 19 -10.17 -20.72 31.09
N LEU A 20 -9.18 -21.14 31.88
CA LEU A 20 -7.90 -21.68 31.42
C LEU A 20 -8.08 -23.17 31.08
N PHE A 21 -7.72 -23.60 29.87
CA PHE A 21 -7.44 -25.01 29.58
C PHE A 21 -6.09 -25.12 28.87
N LEU A 22 -5.30 -26.07 29.34
CA LEU A 22 -3.91 -26.32 29.01
C LEU A 22 -3.76 -27.74 28.41
N ILE A 23 -2.80 -27.86 27.49
CA ILE A 23 -2.00 -29.03 27.03
C ILE A 23 -2.64 -30.13 26.17
N ALA A 24 -2.11 -30.31 24.95
CA ALA A 24 -1.48 -31.56 24.48
C ALA A 24 -0.75 -31.33 23.13
N GLY A 25 0.55 -31.63 23.09
CA GLY A 25 1.33 -31.69 21.85
C GLY A 25 1.37 -33.10 21.27
N CYS A 26 1.67 -33.20 19.98
CA CYS A 26 2.21 -34.41 19.34
C CYS A 26 3.15 -34.01 18.20
N THR A 27 4.41 -34.37 18.37
CA THR A 27 5.46 -34.48 17.35
C THR A 27 5.28 -35.76 16.53
N ALA A 28 5.54 -35.74 15.21
CA ALA A 28 6.14 -36.88 14.49
C ALA A 28 6.54 -36.52 13.05
N ASP A 29 7.76 -36.93 12.73
CA ASP A 29 8.51 -36.82 11.48
C ASP A 29 8.01 -37.69 10.31
N SER A 30 8.38 -37.22 9.12
CA SER A 30 8.82 -37.96 7.92
C SER A 30 7.84 -38.92 7.21
N THR A 31 7.74 -38.77 5.88
CA THR A 31 8.13 -39.80 4.89
C THR A 31 8.05 -39.23 3.47
N SER A 32 9.22 -39.15 2.84
CA SER A 32 9.44 -38.89 1.42
C SER A 32 8.78 -39.95 0.54
N LYS A 33 8.16 -39.55 -0.58
CA LYS A 33 7.72 -40.46 -1.65
C LYS A 33 8.26 -39.97 -2.99
N GLY A 34 9.55 -40.22 -3.22
CA GLY A 34 10.18 -40.10 -4.54
C GLY A 34 10.23 -41.49 -5.19
N GLY A 35 9.37 -41.72 -6.18
CA GLY A 35 9.42 -42.90 -7.05
C GLY A 35 10.18 -42.56 -8.32
N ALA A 36 11.36 -43.17 -8.50
CA ALA A 36 12.10 -43.19 -9.74
C ALA A 36 11.59 -44.34 -10.64
N ALA A 37 11.42 -44.08 -11.93
CA ALA A 37 11.37 -45.12 -12.95
C ALA A 37 12.13 -44.66 -14.20
N SER A 38 13.06 -45.53 -14.58
CA SER A 38 14.09 -45.50 -15.60
C SER A 38 13.59 -45.39 -17.05
N GLY A 39 14.44 -44.87 -17.95
CA GLY A 39 14.29 -45.06 -19.39
C GLY A 39 15.31 -44.29 -20.24
N THR A 40 16.33 -44.98 -20.74
CA THR A 40 17.13 -44.64 -21.94
C THR A 40 17.66 -45.98 -22.48
N PRO A 41 18.26 -46.11 -23.69
CA PRO A 41 18.30 -45.25 -24.88
C PRO A 41 17.99 -46.03 -26.19
N GLY A 42 17.89 -45.35 -27.34
CA GLY A 42 17.80 -45.97 -28.67
C GLY A 42 18.61 -45.20 -29.73
N THR A 43 19.40 -45.93 -30.50
CA THR A 43 20.59 -45.52 -31.27
C THR A 43 20.37 -45.60 -32.79
N SER A 44 21.26 -44.96 -33.57
CA SER A 44 21.69 -45.25 -34.98
C SER A 44 21.09 -44.33 -36.06
N ALA A 45 21.77 -43.84 -37.11
CA ALA A 45 23.11 -44.06 -37.69
C ALA A 45 23.54 -42.85 -38.60
N ALA A 46 24.83 -42.78 -38.92
CA ALA A 46 25.58 -41.76 -39.70
C ALA A 46 25.67 -42.09 -41.22
N PRO A 47 26.63 -41.59 -42.05
CA PRO A 47 27.33 -40.27 -42.17
C PRO A 47 27.30 -39.73 -43.63
N SER A 48 27.76 -38.49 -43.87
CA SER A 48 28.37 -38.07 -45.18
C SER A 48 29.26 -36.82 -45.03
N ASP A 49 30.55 -37.04 -45.25
CA ASP A 49 31.61 -36.24 -45.86
C ASP A 49 31.67 -34.69 -45.72
N THR A 50 32.78 -34.25 -45.11
CA THR A 50 33.37 -32.89 -45.10
C THR A 50 34.20 -32.62 -46.37
N PRO A 51 34.48 -31.34 -46.72
CA PRO A 51 35.70 -30.72 -46.19
C PRO A 51 35.61 -29.22 -45.83
N SER A 52 36.28 -28.91 -44.71
CA SER A 52 37.17 -27.76 -44.45
C SER A 52 36.69 -26.32 -44.69
N GLY A 53 36.61 -25.55 -43.59
CA GLY A 53 36.57 -24.09 -43.62
C GLY A 53 36.45 -23.41 -42.25
N THR A 54 37.58 -23.32 -41.55
CA THR A 54 37.99 -22.21 -40.65
C THR A 54 36.95 -21.47 -39.77
N GLY A 55 37.14 -21.56 -38.45
CA GLY A 55 36.94 -20.44 -37.53
C GLY A 55 35.69 -20.49 -36.66
N SER A 56 35.81 -21.08 -35.46
CA SER A 56 34.98 -20.69 -34.32
C SER A 56 35.56 -19.40 -33.72
N PRO A 57 34.71 -18.47 -33.25
CA PRO A 57 34.58 -18.43 -31.81
C PRO A 57 33.17 -18.12 -31.31
N GLY A 58 32.86 -18.70 -30.14
CA GLY A 58 32.10 -17.99 -29.12
C GLY A 58 30.61 -18.31 -29.07
N ALA A 59 30.26 -19.26 -28.20
CA ALA A 59 28.92 -19.38 -27.66
C ALA A 59 28.44 -18.00 -27.16
N SER A 60 27.35 -17.52 -27.75
CA SER A 60 26.68 -16.31 -27.27
C SER A 60 26.04 -16.63 -25.92
N THR A 61 26.68 -16.19 -24.85
CA THR A 61 26.09 -16.08 -23.52
C THR A 61 24.72 -15.41 -23.66
N PRO A 62 23.63 -15.93 -23.06
CA PRO A 62 22.37 -15.20 -23.01
C PRO A 62 22.64 -13.85 -22.36
N ALA A 63 22.42 -12.78 -23.11
CA ALA A 63 22.54 -11.43 -22.59
C ALA A 63 21.63 -11.32 -21.37
N ALA A 64 22.23 -11.16 -20.19
CA ALA A 64 21.50 -10.79 -18.99
C ALA A 64 20.72 -9.52 -19.32
N ARG A 65 19.39 -9.64 -19.36
CA ARG A 65 18.51 -8.49 -19.45
C ARG A 65 18.88 -7.58 -18.28
N PRO A 66 19.13 -6.28 -18.50
CA PRO A 66 19.35 -5.38 -17.39
C PRO A 66 18.03 -5.29 -16.61
N SER A 67 17.91 -6.03 -15.53
CA SER A 67 16.93 -5.77 -14.48
C SER A 67 17.42 -4.54 -13.72
N SER A 68 17.31 -3.37 -14.35
CA SER A 68 17.52 -2.09 -13.71
C SER A 68 16.17 -1.52 -13.26
N SER A 69 15.46 -2.27 -12.41
CA SER A 69 14.67 -1.58 -11.39
C SER A 69 15.71 -1.00 -10.44
N ALA A 70 15.99 0.30 -10.56
CA ALA A 70 16.88 0.98 -9.63
C ALA A 70 16.36 0.69 -8.22
N ARG A 71 17.11 -0.12 -7.46
CA ARG A 71 16.76 -0.45 -6.08
C ARG A 71 16.70 0.86 -5.32
N ILE A 72 15.52 1.24 -4.83
CA ILE A 72 15.41 2.36 -3.90
C ILE A 72 16.13 1.87 -2.64
N PRO A 73 17.27 2.48 -2.24
CA PRO A 73 17.95 2.04 -1.04
C PRO A 73 16.98 2.04 0.14
N MET A 74 17.14 1.05 1.04
CA MET A 74 16.44 1.01 2.32
C MET A 74 17.45 1.40 3.41
N PRO A 75 17.80 2.69 3.55
CA PRO A 75 18.68 3.11 4.63
C PRO A 75 17.99 2.81 5.97
N PRO A 76 18.75 2.45 7.02
CA PRO A 76 18.18 2.39 8.36
C PRO A 76 17.61 3.76 8.74
N VAL A 77 16.48 3.75 9.47
CA VAL A 77 15.89 4.96 10.03
C VAL A 77 16.86 5.61 11.00
N ASP A 78 16.97 6.94 10.93
CA ASP A 78 17.65 7.77 11.91
C ASP A 78 16.64 8.23 12.97
N GLU A 79 16.61 7.50 14.09
CA GLU A 79 15.69 7.76 15.22
C GLU A 79 15.82 9.19 15.79
N SER A 80 16.94 9.88 15.55
CA SER A 80 17.12 11.27 15.98
C SER A 80 16.31 12.27 15.13
N LYS A 81 15.90 11.87 13.92
CA LYS A 81 15.09 12.68 13.00
C LYS A 81 13.59 12.43 13.13
N GLN A 82 13.19 11.47 13.96
CA GLN A 82 11.80 11.13 14.19
C GLN A 82 11.07 12.27 14.89
N PRO A 83 9.91 12.72 14.37
CA PRO A 83 9.13 13.77 14.99
C PRO A 83 8.61 13.31 16.36
N LYS A 84 8.63 14.22 17.34
CA LYS A 84 8.16 13.99 18.71
C LYS A 84 6.88 14.77 19.01
N THR A 85 6.58 15.77 18.20
CA THR A 85 5.41 16.64 18.35
C THR A 85 4.56 16.71 17.08
N ALA A 86 3.29 17.07 17.23
CA ALA A 86 2.40 17.29 16.09
C ALA A 86 2.88 18.44 15.18
N ALA A 87 3.66 19.41 15.69
CA ALA A 87 4.22 20.48 14.87
C ALA A 87 5.34 19.94 13.97
N GLU A 88 6.30 19.22 14.54
CA GLU A 88 7.39 18.57 13.78
C GLU A 88 6.85 17.56 12.76
N ALA A 89 5.78 16.83 13.11
CA ALA A 89 5.12 15.90 12.21
C ALA A 89 4.48 16.60 11.00
N ARG A 90 3.85 17.76 11.19
CA ARG A 90 3.31 18.57 10.08
C ARG A 90 4.41 19.11 9.17
N ASP A 91 5.52 19.55 9.77
CA ASP A 91 6.68 20.01 9.00
C ASP A 91 7.30 18.89 8.16
N LEU A 92 7.44 17.69 8.74
CA LEU A 92 7.91 16.50 8.02
C LEU A 92 6.94 16.13 6.89
N LEU A 93 5.65 16.09 7.19
CA LEU A 93 4.62 15.79 6.20
C LEU A 93 4.70 16.71 4.99
N ALA A 94 4.88 18.02 5.20
CA ALA A 94 4.93 19.01 4.13
C ALA A 94 6.12 18.80 3.16
N ARG A 95 7.17 18.09 3.60
CA ARG A 95 8.33 17.72 2.77
C ARG A 95 8.16 16.39 2.04
N ILE A 96 7.27 15.52 2.53
CA ILE A 96 7.03 14.19 1.96
C ILE A 96 5.86 14.21 0.97
N ILE A 97 4.79 14.95 1.28
CA ILE A 97 3.55 14.89 0.49
C ILE A 97 3.73 15.56 -0.87
N ILE A 98 3.40 14.80 -1.91
CA ILE A 98 3.60 15.20 -3.32
C ILE A 98 2.65 16.33 -3.76
N ALA A 99 3.00 16.91 -4.91
CA ALA A 99 2.18 17.85 -5.67
C ALA A 99 1.85 17.27 -7.07
N GLU A 100 1.00 17.96 -7.81
CA GLU A 100 0.44 17.48 -9.08
C GLU A 100 1.50 17.10 -10.12
N GLN A 101 2.60 17.86 -10.18
CA GLN A 101 3.70 17.62 -11.11
C GLN A 101 4.43 16.29 -10.86
N ASP A 102 4.40 15.80 -9.62
CA ASP A 102 5.01 14.52 -9.26
C ASP A 102 4.17 13.34 -9.78
N LEU A 103 2.87 13.53 -9.99
CA LEU A 103 1.97 12.51 -10.52
C LEU A 103 1.97 12.51 -12.05
N GLY A 104 1.99 13.67 -12.71
CA GLY A 104 2.09 13.75 -14.17
C GLY A 104 1.60 15.09 -14.72
N PRO A 105 1.97 15.42 -15.97
CA PRO A 105 1.63 16.72 -16.58
C PRO A 105 0.13 16.94 -16.79
N GLU A 106 -0.67 15.89 -16.86
CA GLU A 106 -2.13 15.91 -17.02
C GLU A 106 -2.89 16.00 -15.69
N VAL A 107 -2.20 15.82 -14.57
CA VAL A 107 -2.80 15.81 -13.24
C VAL A 107 -2.98 17.24 -12.75
N VAL A 108 -4.17 17.53 -12.23
CA VAL A 108 -4.50 18.84 -11.66
C VAL A 108 -5.03 18.69 -10.24
N ARG A 109 -4.99 19.77 -9.47
CA ARG A 109 -5.57 19.82 -8.12
C ARG A 109 -7.09 19.71 -8.17
N SER A 110 -7.68 18.96 -7.26
CA SER A 110 -9.12 18.95 -7.01
C SER A 110 -9.52 20.09 -6.08
N ALA A 111 -10.82 20.36 -5.99
CA ALA A 111 -11.41 21.27 -5.03
C ALA A 111 -12.36 20.48 -4.10
N PRO A 112 -12.11 20.46 -2.77
CA PRO A 112 -10.95 21.01 -2.08
C PRO A 112 -9.64 20.29 -2.44
N PHE A 113 -8.52 21.00 -2.36
CA PHE A 113 -7.19 20.44 -2.66
C PHE A 113 -6.66 19.57 -1.53
N GLU A 114 -6.89 19.98 -0.28
CA GLU A 114 -6.38 19.28 0.89
C GLU A 114 -7.53 19.06 1.88
N SER A 115 -7.52 17.90 2.53
CA SER A 115 -8.42 17.61 3.64
C SER A 115 -8.11 18.48 4.86
N GLY A 116 -9.11 18.68 5.72
CA GLY A 116 -8.91 19.45 6.95
C GLY A 116 -7.85 18.82 7.85
N PRO A 117 -7.00 19.62 8.53
CA PRO A 117 -5.97 19.07 9.40
C PRO A 117 -6.64 18.31 10.55
N GLY A 118 -6.13 17.11 10.83
CA GLY A 118 -6.62 16.28 11.92
C GLY A 118 -7.92 15.51 11.65
N ARG A 119 -8.27 15.35 10.38
CA ARG A 119 -9.39 14.50 9.93
C ARG A 119 -8.84 13.14 9.53
N TRP A 120 -9.36 12.09 10.16
CA TRP A 120 -8.91 10.71 9.92
C TRP A 120 -10.02 9.88 9.26
N PRO A 121 -9.73 9.13 8.18
CA PRO A 121 -10.69 8.20 7.60
C PRO A 121 -10.82 6.94 8.49
N VAL A 122 -12.05 6.57 8.86
CA VAL A 122 -12.34 5.37 9.65
C VAL A 122 -13.38 4.52 8.92
N LEU A 123 -13.11 3.24 8.71
CA LEU A 123 -14.09 2.30 8.17
C LEU A 123 -14.89 1.66 9.30
N ASP A 124 -16.15 2.06 9.44
CA ASP A 124 -17.01 1.55 10.52
C ASP A 124 -17.44 0.08 10.33
N GLU A 125 -18.14 -0.48 11.32
CA GLU A 125 -18.64 -1.86 11.28
C GLU A 125 -19.68 -2.10 10.17
N ALA A 126 -20.33 -1.05 9.68
CA ALA A 126 -21.27 -1.10 8.57
C ALA A 126 -20.56 -0.98 7.21
N CYS A 127 -19.22 -1.01 7.20
CA CYS A 127 -18.39 -0.84 6.00
C CYS A 127 -18.62 0.51 5.31
N VAL A 128 -18.89 1.56 6.09
CA VAL A 128 -19.04 2.93 5.62
C VAL A 128 -17.86 3.76 6.11
N TRP A 129 -17.23 4.51 5.21
CA TRP A 129 -16.16 5.43 5.55
C TRP A 129 -16.72 6.66 6.26
N GLN A 130 -16.18 6.92 7.44
CA GLN A 130 -16.46 8.08 8.28
C GLN A 130 -15.24 9.01 8.33
N THR A 131 -15.45 10.21 8.85
CA THR A 131 -14.37 11.16 9.15
C THR A 131 -14.35 11.52 10.62
N GLU A 132 -13.31 11.07 11.32
CA GLU A 132 -13.13 11.27 12.75
C GLU A 132 -11.96 12.21 13.06
N GLY A 133 -11.67 12.40 14.35
CA GLY A 133 -10.44 13.05 14.81
C GLY A 133 -9.22 12.13 14.67
N LEU A 134 -8.02 12.68 14.84
CA LEU A 134 -6.81 11.85 14.84
C LEU A 134 -6.84 10.83 15.98
N PRO A 135 -6.51 9.57 15.71
CA PRO A 135 -6.17 8.58 16.73
C PRO A 135 -5.00 9.04 17.61
N ASP A 136 -4.91 8.52 18.84
CA ASP A 136 -3.87 8.87 19.81
C ASP A 136 -2.45 8.46 19.36
N ASP A 137 -2.34 7.49 18.44
CA ASP A 137 -1.09 7.01 17.84
C ASP A 137 -0.67 7.80 16.58
N VAL A 138 -1.40 8.86 16.22
CA VAL A 138 -1.14 9.68 15.03
C VAL A 138 -0.80 11.12 15.42
N LEU A 139 0.42 11.55 15.08
CA LEU A 139 0.87 12.94 15.29
C LEU A 139 0.29 13.91 14.26
N ALA A 140 0.22 13.50 13.00
CA ALA A 140 -0.34 14.28 11.90
C ALA A 140 -0.70 13.41 10.71
N THR A 141 -1.71 13.84 9.95
CA THR A 141 -2.02 13.32 8.62
C THR A 141 -2.39 14.47 7.69
N SER A 142 -2.23 14.25 6.38
CA SER A 142 -2.71 15.13 5.33
C SER A 142 -3.04 14.29 4.11
N THR A 143 -4.17 14.62 3.51
CA THR A 143 -4.61 14.06 2.24
C THR A 143 -4.79 15.17 1.23
N ARG A 144 -4.07 15.08 0.11
CA ARG A 144 -4.24 15.93 -1.06
C ARG A 144 -5.04 15.22 -2.14
N HIS A 145 -5.91 15.98 -2.78
CA HIS A 145 -6.84 15.51 -3.79
C HIS A 145 -6.45 16.08 -5.16
N PHE A 146 -6.34 15.17 -6.11
CA PHE A 146 -6.01 15.45 -7.49
C PHE A 146 -7.01 14.79 -8.42
N HIS A 147 -7.02 15.20 -9.67
CA HIS A 147 -7.72 14.47 -10.73
C HIS A 147 -7.03 14.67 -12.07
N VAL A 148 -7.23 13.70 -12.95
CA VAL A 148 -7.00 13.87 -14.39
C VAL A 148 -8.31 14.30 -15.01
N PRO A 149 -8.38 15.45 -15.71
CA PRO A 149 -9.60 15.90 -16.36
C PRO A 149 -10.11 14.90 -17.40
N ALA A 150 -11.43 14.83 -17.57
CA ALA A 150 -12.02 14.05 -18.65
C ALA A 150 -11.59 14.64 -20.01
N LYS A 151 -11.07 13.79 -20.90
CA LYS A 151 -10.54 14.20 -22.20
C LYS A 151 -10.56 13.02 -23.18
N ASP A 152 -10.76 13.30 -24.46
CA ASP A 152 -10.62 12.32 -25.55
C ASP A 152 -11.49 11.05 -25.33
N GLY A 153 -12.69 11.23 -24.78
CA GLY A 153 -13.63 10.13 -24.48
C GLY A 153 -13.33 9.36 -23.19
N ARG A 154 -12.24 9.69 -22.48
CA ARG A 154 -11.92 9.16 -21.15
C ARG A 154 -12.58 10.02 -20.07
N GLY A 155 -13.17 9.37 -19.08
CA GLY A 155 -13.74 10.03 -17.90
C GLY A 155 -12.67 10.55 -16.94
N ARG A 156 -13.12 11.26 -15.90
CA ARG A 156 -12.23 11.86 -14.88
C ARG A 156 -11.65 10.78 -13.95
N VAL A 157 -10.32 10.66 -13.89
CA VAL A 157 -9.64 9.86 -12.87
C VAL A 157 -9.46 10.69 -11.61
N ARG A 158 -9.79 10.16 -10.44
CA ARG A 158 -9.55 10.82 -9.15
C ARG A 158 -8.36 10.16 -8.46
N VAL A 159 -7.47 10.97 -7.91
CA VAL A 159 -6.27 10.49 -7.20
C VAL A 159 -6.17 11.20 -5.85
N ASN A 160 -5.98 10.43 -4.77
CA ASN A 160 -5.72 10.96 -3.44
C ASN A 160 -4.32 10.55 -3.01
N ALA A 161 -3.56 11.49 -2.45
CA ALA A 161 -2.27 11.23 -1.83
C ALA A 161 -2.35 11.52 -0.33
N THR A 162 -2.01 10.53 0.49
CA THR A 162 -2.05 10.64 1.95
C THR A 162 -0.67 10.37 2.52
N VAL A 163 -0.29 11.15 3.53
CA VAL A 163 0.88 10.89 4.37
C VAL A 163 0.40 10.92 5.81
N THR A 164 0.76 9.91 6.59
CA THR A 164 0.51 9.85 8.03
C THR A 164 1.83 9.72 8.77
N VAL A 165 1.92 10.43 9.89
CA VAL A 165 3.07 10.42 10.79
C VAL A 165 2.61 9.96 12.16
N HIS A 166 3.18 8.86 12.63
CA HIS A 166 2.92 8.23 13.93
C HIS A 166 3.98 8.63 14.96
N HIS A 167 3.80 8.25 16.22
CA HIS A 167 4.85 8.45 17.21
C HIS A 167 6.03 7.51 16.98
N ASN A 168 5.80 6.31 16.43
CA ASN A 168 6.85 5.33 16.19
C ASN A 168 6.59 4.36 15.03
N ARG A 169 7.62 3.55 14.73
CA ARG A 169 7.59 2.53 13.68
C ARG A 169 6.56 1.44 13.93
N GLU A 170 6.32 1.07 15.19
CA GLU A 170 5.36 0.01 15.47
C GLU A 170 3.93 0.47 15.13
N GLU A 171 3.57 1.68 15.53
CA GLU A 171 2.26 2.28 15.25
C GLU A 171 1.98 2.46 13.76
N SER A 172 2.97 2.91 12.98
CA SER A 172 2.82 2.99 11.52
C SER A 172 2.69 1.60 10.86
N GLY A 173 3.25 0.56 11.47
CA GLY A 173 3.07 -0.82 11.02
C GLY A 173 1.65 -1.33 11.32
N TRP A 174 1.10 -0.97 12.49
CA TRP A 174 -0.27 -1.31 12.85
C TRP A 174 -1.31 -0.68 11.90
N GLU A 175 -1.04 0.49 11.33
CA GLU A 175 -1.90 1.05 10.27
C GLU A 175 -1.97 0.15 9.03
N THR A 176 -0.83 -0.37 8.57
CA THR A 176 -0.76 -1.29 7.42
C THR A 176 -1.48 -2.61 7.70
N ALA A 177 -1.32 -3.15 8.92
CA ALA A 177 -2.06 -4.34 9.35
C ALA A 177 -3.58 -4.07 9.38
N ARG A 178 -4.02 -2.92 9.91
CA ARG A 178 -5.43 -2.52 9.95
C ARG A 178 -6.04 -2.42 8.55
N ALA A 179 -5.30 -1.87 7.58
CA ALA A 179 -5.76 -1.82 6.18
C ALA A 179 -6.06 -3.21 5.61
N MET A 180 -5.23 -4.22 5.93
CA MET A 180 -5.48 -5.61 5.52
C MET A 180 -6.73 -6.19 6.20
N GLU A 181 -6.91 -5.94 7.51
CA GLU A 181 -8.11 -6.37 8.24
C GLU A 181 -9.39 -5.74 7.69
N GLU A 182 -9.34 -4.45 7.33
CA GLU A 182 -10.45 -3.70 6.76
C GLU A 182 -10.94 -4.30 5.45
N VAL A 183 -10.04 -4.68 4.53
CA VAL A 183 -10.43 -5.34 3.27
C VAL A 183 -11.03 -6.71 3.49
N LEU A 184 -10.46 -7.51 4.40
CA LEU A 184 -10.98 -8.85 4.67
C LEU A 184 -12.38 -8.80 5.31
N ARG A 185 -12.61 -7.79 6.16
CA ARG A 185 -13.90 -7.56 6.81
C ARG A 185 -14.93 -6.96 5.86
N CYS A 186 -14.51 -6.02 5.01
CA CYS A 186 -15.36 -5.22 4.15
C CYS A 186 -14.85 -5.24 2.70
N PRO A 187 -15.13 -6.33 1.95
CA PRO A 187 -14.79 -6.41 0.52
C PRO A 187 -15.66 -5.48 -0.36
N GLU A 188 -16.75 -4.98 0.21
CA GLU A 188 -17.56 -3.87 -0.33
C GLU A 188 -17.56 -2.74 0.71
N GLN A 189 -17.32 -1.51 0.26
CA GLN A 189 -17.21 -0.35 1.15
C GLN A 189 -17.94 0.85 0.55
N LYS A 190 -18.70 1.56 1.38
CA LYS A 190 -19.35 2.82 0.99
C LYS A 190 -18.43 3.98 1.33
N LEU A 191 -17.99 4.73 0.32
CA LEU A 191 -17.09 5.88 0.51
C LEU A 191 -17.84 7.12 0.98
N ARG A 192 -19.04 7.32 0.42
CA ARG A 192 -19.99 8.38 0.74
C ARG A 192 -21.31 8.07 0.02
N GLU A 193 -22.31 8.93 0.18
CA GLU A 193 -23.53 8.84 -0.62
C GLU A 193 -23.20 8.86 -2.12
N GLY A 194 -23.71 7.86 -2.84
CA GLY A 194 -23.49 7.67 -4.28
C GLY A 194 -22.09 7.22 -4.72
N GLU A 195 -21.20 6.82 -3.81
CA GLU A 195 -19.89 6.25 -4.15
C GLU A 195 -19.57 4.99 -3.35
N ASP A 196 -19.28 3.91 -4.06
CA ASP A 196 -18.98 2.60 -3.48
C ASP A 196 -17.69 2.00 -4.08
N LEU A 197 -17.00 1.21 -3.27
CA LEU A 197 -15.97 0.26 -3.68
C LEU A 197 -16.52 -1.16 -3.59
N LYS A 198 -16.22 -1.98 -4.59
CA LYS A 198 -16.69 -3.36 -4.71
C LYS A 198 -15.56 -4.27 -5.14
N ASP A 199 -15.74 -5.57 -4.91
CA ASP A 199 -14.80 -6.62 -5.30
C ASP A 199 -13.37 -6.31 -4.79
N LEU A 200 -13.25 -5.77 -3.58
CA LEU A 200 -11.96 -5.41 -3.02
C LEU A 200 -11.15 -6.65 -2.68
N TRP A 201 -9.89 -6.62 -3.11
CA TRP A 201 -8.89 -7.61 -2.83
C TRP A 201 -7.59 -6.91 -2.46
N GLY A 202 -6.99 -7.33 -1.33
CA GLY A 202 -5.81 -6.73 -0.75
C GLY A 202 -4.67 -7.73 -0.55
N GLY A 203 -3.46 -7.21 -0.46
CA GLY A 203 -2.27 -7.97 -0.06
C GLY A 203 -1.28 -7.08 0.68
N ALA A 204 -0.72 -7.60 1.77
CA ALA A 204 0.38 -7.00 2.52
C ALA A 204 1.68 -7.78 2.29
N PHE A 205 2.80 -7.08 2.19
CA PHE A 205 4.11 -7.65 1.89
C PHE A 205 5.19 -6.96 2.72
N TYR A 206 5.79 -7.70 3.65
CA TYR A 206 6.90 -7.19 4.43
C TYR A 206 8.17 -7.07 3.58
N LEU A 207 9.16 -6.29 4.02
CA LEU A 207 10.45 -6.18 3.34
C LEU A 207 11.07 -7.56 3.07
N GLY A 208 11.37 -7.84 1.80
CA GLY A 208 11.93 -9.10 1.30
C GLY A 208 10.89 -10.10 0.82
N GLU A 209 9.60 -9.88 1.07
CA GLU A 209 8.52 -10.74 0.60
C GLU A 209 7.99 -10.27 -0.76
N GLN A 210 7.64 -11.20 -1.66
CA GLN A 210 6.95 -10.92 -2.92
C GLN A 210 7.56 -9.74 -3.73
N MET A 211 8.89 -9.63 -3.71
CA MET A 211 9.66 -8.55 -4.36
C MET A 211 9.49 -7.15 -3.74
N ASN A 212 8.93 -7.02 -2.53
CA ASN A 212 9.00 -5.77 -1.78
C ASN A 212 10.46 -5.53 -1.32
N GLU A 213 11.18 -4.72 -2.08
CA GLU A 213 12.54 -4.28 -1.74
C GLU A 213 12.61 -2.76 -1.46
N TRP A 214 11.46 -2.08 -1.36
CA TRP A 214 11.38 -0.63 -1.45
C TRP A 214 10.73 0.06 -0.24
N THR A 215 10.16 -0.70 0.69
CA THR A 215 9.53 -0.18 1.91
C THR A 215 9.60 -1.24 3.02
N GLU A 216 9.44 -0.85 4.29
CA GLU A 216 9.49 -1.78 5.42
C GLU A 216 8.29 -2.73 5.42
N ASP A 217 7.12 -2.20 5.08
CA ASP A 217 5.87 -2.92 4.91
C ASP A 217 5.05 -2.23 3.81
N ALA A 218 4.36 -3.01 2.99
CA ALA A 218 3.59 -2.53 1.86
C ALA A 218 2.21 -3.16 1.88
N PHE A 219 1.18 -2.37 1.62
CA PHE A 219 -0.16 -2.86 1.35
C PHE A 219 -0.62 -2.39 -0.03
N THR A 220 -1.32 -3.25 -0.76
CA THR A 220 -1.98 -2.90 -2.02
C THR A 220 -3.37 -3.50 -2.05
N GLU A 221 -4.33 -2.67 -2.43
CA GLU A 221 -5.74 -3.02 -2.60
C GLU A 221 -6.18 -2.69 -4.03
N THR A 222 -7.00 -3.56 -4.61
CA THR A 222 -7.59 -3.38 -5.93
C THR A 222 -9.05 -3.77 -5.91
N GLY A 223 -9.84 -3.18 -6.80
CA GLY A 223 -11.24 -3.55 -6.95
C GLY A 223 -11.95 -2.67 -7.97
N LYS A 224 -13.23 -2.41 -7.70
CA LYS A 224 -14.12 -1.64 -8.57
C LYS A 224 -14.68 -0.42 -7.84
N TYR A 225 -14.66 0.71 -8.53
CA TYR A 225 -15.30 1.95 -8.10
C TYR A 225 -16.61 2.16 -8.84
N VAL A 226 -17.68 2.45 -8.11
CA VAL A 226 -19.00 2.78 -8.64
C VAL A 226 -19.38 4.18 -8.16
N SER A 227 -19.86 5.00 -9.07
CA SER A 227 -20.35 6.35 -8.79
C SER A 227 -21.72 6.55 -9.41
N GLU A 228 -22.67 7.11 -8.65
CA GLU A 228 -23.95 7.54 -9.21
C GLU A 228 -23.78 8.69 -10.23
N GLN A 229 -22.77 9.54 -10.03
CA GLN A 229 -22.49 10.68 -10.89
C GLN A 229 -21.80 10.27 -12.21
N ASP A 230 -20.77 9.43 -12.12
CA ASP A 230 -19.91 9.11 -13.27
C ASP A 230 -20.16 7.71 -13.85
N GLY A 231 -20.98 6.88 -13.18
CA GLY A 231 -21.23 5.49 -13.54
C GLY A 231 -20.19 4.52 -12.97
N GLY A 232 -20.06 3.38 -13.64
CA GLY A 232 -19.18 2.28 -13.22
C GLY A 232 -19.81 0.92 -13.53
N PRO A 233 -19.18 -0.19 -13.13
CA PRO A 233 -17.94 -0.26 -12.33
C PRO A 233 -16.69 0.12 -13.14
N TYR A 234 -15.82 0.92 -12.54
CA TYR A 234 -14.51 1.29 -13.08
C TYR A 234 -13.38 0.76 -12.20
N PRO A 235 -12.14 0.68 -12.71
CA PRO A 235 -11.01 0.20 -11.91
C PRO A 235 -10.75 1.08 -10.68
N TYR A 236 -10.26 0.45 -9.63
CA TYR A 236 -9.77 1.12 -8.43
C TYR A 236 -8.50 0.44 -7.94
N THR A 237 -7.56 1.27 -7.46
CA THR A 237 -6.27 0.81 -6.92
C THR A 237 -5.86 1.73 -5.78
N TRP A 238 -5.43 1.13 -4.67
CA TRP A 238 -4.84 1.82 -3.55
C TRP A 238 -3.56 1.11 -3.13
N SER A 239 -2.52 1.88 -2.80
CA SER A 239 -1.28 1.33 -2.26
C SER A 239 -0.82 2.20 -1.10
N GLN A 240 -0.36 1.54 -0.05
CA GLN A 240 0.22 2.12 1.15
C GLN A 240 1.60 1.51 1.40
N ALA A 241 2.52 2.29 1.94
CA ALA A 241 3.87 1.87 2.23
C ALA A 241 4.41 2.54 3.50
N GLN A 242 5.23 1.81 4.26
CA GLN A 242 5.76 2.21 5.56
C GLN A 242 7.28 2.48 5.53
N TYR A 243 7.72 3.54 6.22
CA TYR A 243 9.13 3.73 6.56
C TYR A 243 9.29 4.44 7.90
N GLY A 244 9.79 3.73 8.91
CA GLY A 244 9.87 4.27 10.26
C GLY A 244 8.49 4.73 10.74
N PRO A 245 8.34 5.93 11.32
CA PRO A 245 7.06 6.43 11.82
C PRO A 245 6.09 6.92 10.73
N VAL A 246 6.40 6.75 9.44
CA VAL A 246 5.62 7.32 8.33
C VAL A 246 4.94 6.22 7.52
N THR A 247 3.66 6.42 7.22
CA THR A 247 2.97 5.75 6.11
C THR A 247 2.70 6.75 4.98
N VAL A 248 2.79 6.28 3.75
CA VAL A 248 2.45 7.04 2.55
C VAL A 248 1.49 6.22 1.71
N ALA A 249 0.48 6.85 1.11
CA ALA A 249 -0.52 6.12 0.36
C ALA A 249 -1.05 6.89 -0.85
N ILE A 250 -1.31 6.19 -1.95
CA ILE A 250 -2.00 6.72 -3.14
C ILE A 250 -3.21 5.85 -3.45
N ALA A 251 -4.39 6.46 -3.51
CA ALA A 251 -5.60 5.84 -4.04
C ALA A 251 -5.98 6.46 -5.38
N ALA A 252 -6.29 5.64 -6.37
CA ALA A 252 -6.78 6.05 -7.68
C ALA A 252 -8.13 5.40 -7.98
N LYS A 253 -9.11 6.23 -8.38
CA LYS A 253 -10.44 5.81 -8.82
C LYS A 253 -10.57 6.10 -10.30
N GLY A 254 -10.83 5.06 -11.08
CA GLY A 254 -10.94 5.12 -12.53
C GLY A 254 -12.27 5.67 -13.01
N ALA A 255 -12.38 5.77 -14.32
CA ALA A 255 -13.58 6.21 -15.02
C ALA A 255 -13.69 5.51 -16.38
N GLN A 256 -14.74 5.83 -17.15
CA GLN A 256 -14.92 5.31 -18.50
C GLN A 256 -13.66 5.49 -19.35
N GLY A 257 -13.24 4.45 -20.08
CA GLY A 257 -12.09 4.52 -20.98
C GLY A 257 -10.73 4.59 -20.29
N VAL A 258 -10.65 4.27 -19.00
CA VAL A 258 -9.39 4.22 -18.23
C VAL A 258 -9.08 2.76 -17.89
N ALA A 259 -7.87 2.32 -18.20
CA ALA A 259 -7.43 0.94 -17.92
C ALA A 259 -6.76 0.81 -16.55
N ASP A 260 -6.78 -0.40 -15.98
CA ASP A 260 -6.14 -0.73 -14.68
C ASP A 260 -4.66 -0.34 -14.65
N GLY A 261 -3.95 -0.55 -15.76
CA GLY A 261 -2.53 -0.20 -15.90
C GLY A 261 -2.26 1.31 -15.78
N ASP A 262 -3.18 2.15 -16.23
CA ASP A 262 -3.06 3.61 -16.12
C ASP A 262 -3.17 4.04 -14.65
N LEU A 263 -4.13 3.46 -13.90
CA LEU A 263 -4.28 3.72 -12.46
C LEU A 263 -3.06 3.26 -11.69
N THR A 264 -2.62 2.04 -11.96
CA THR A 264 -1.46 1.43 -11.29
C THR A 264 -0.21 2.29 -11.50
N ALA A 265 -0.05 2.91 -12.67
CA ALA A 265 1.06 3.82 -12.93
C ALA A 265 1.02 5.09 -12.04
N TYR A 266 -0.14 5.73 -11.87
CA TYR A 266 -0.27 6.87 -10.94
C TYR A 266 0.02 6.45 -9.50
N VAL A 267 -0.53 5.32 -9.07
CA VAL A 267 -0.34 4.78 -7.72
C VAL A 267 1.13 4.50 -7.46
N ALA A 268 1.78 3.70 -8.30
CA ALA A 268 3.18 3.33 -8.14
C ALA A 268 4.13 4.54 -8.19
N LYS A 269 3.87 5.49 -9.10
CA LYS A 269 4.68 6.72 -9.19
C LYS A 269 4.54 7.57 -7.93
N GLY A 270 3.31 7.79 -7.46
CA GLY A 270 3.06 8.63 -6.29
C GLY A 270 3.58 8.00 -4.99
N THR A 271 3.33 6.71 -4.75
CA THR A 271 3.85 6.02 -3.56
C THR A 271 5.37 5.93 -3.59
N GLY A 272 5.96 5.62 -4.75
CA GLY A 272 7.40 5.59 -4.94
C GLY A 272 8.07 6.95 -4.65
N GLN A 273 7.47 8.05 -5.14
CA GLN A 273 8.00 9.39 -4.89
C GLN A 273 7.90 9.80 -3.42
N MET A 274 6.75 9.60 -2.77
CA MET A 274 6.60 9.91 -1.34
C MET A 274 7.53 9.05 -0.49
N MET A 275 7.70 7.77 -0.84
CA MET A 275 8.62 6.88 -0.14
C MET A 275 10.09 7.32 -0.32
N TYR A 276 10.47 7.79 -1.50
CA TYR A 276 11.79 8.37 -1.73
C TYR A 276 12.03 9.59 -0.82
N LEU A 277 11.06 10.52 -0.75
CA LEU A 277 11.13 11.70 0.11
C LEU A 277 11.19 11.33 1.60
N ALA A 278 10.38 10.37 2.05
CA ALA A 278 10.40 9.88 3.43
C ALA A 278 11.78 9.33 3.82
N LYS A 279 12.42 8.55 2.94
CA LYS A 279 13.78 8.02 3.14
C LYS A 279 14.85 9.10 3.14
N GLN A 280 14.71 10.13 2.32
CA GLN A 280 15.63 11.27 2.31
C GLN A 280 15.58 12.02 3.65
N GLU A 281 14.38 12.23 4.18
CA GLU A 281 14.15 12.95 5.42
C GLU A 281 14.59 12.13 6.64
N LEU A 282 14.19 10.87 6.72
CA LEU A 282 14.33 10.04 7.93
C LEU A 282 15.50 9.06 7.89
N GLY A 283 16.08 8.79 6.72
CA GLY A 283 17.17 7.83 6.58
C GLY A 283 18.48 8.35 7.15
N LYS A 284 19.30 7.42 7.65
CA LYS A 284 20.72 7.69 7.92
C LYS A 284 21.43 8.05 6.62
N ALA A 285 22.31 9.06 6.69
CA ALA A 285 23.18 9.38 5.56
C ALA A 285 24.02 8.14 5.18
N ALA A 286 24.22 7.91 3.89
CA ALA A 286 25.24 6.98 3.44
C ALA A 286 26.60 7.51 3.92
N GLY A 287 27.26 6.75 4.79
CA GLY A 287 28.61 7.07 5.29
C GLY A 287 29.69 6.94 4.22
#